data_AF-A0A8J3G286-F1
#
_entry.id   AF-A0A8J3G286-F1
#
_cell.length_a   1.000
_cell.length_b   1.000
_cell.length_c   1.000
_cell.angle_alpha   90.00
_cell.angle_beta   90.00
_cell.angle_gamma   90.00
#
_symmetry.space_group_name_H-M   'P 1'
#
loop_
_entity.id
_entity.type
_entity.pdbx_description
1 polymer ?
#
loop_
_entity_poly.entity_id
_entity_poly.type
_entity_poly.pdbx_seq_one_letter_code
_entity_poly.pdbx_strand_id
1 'polypeptide(L)'
;MRLNELSDNPGATKARKRVGRGIGSGKGKTGGRGVKGQKSRSGVSINGFEGGQMPIHMRLPKRGFNKPNRLRFAELSIVNLERAIQAGKIKKGDKLDAEALVRAGVIRRSHDGVRIIGAGELSQPLDLHVASATKGALAIVEGAKGSITMVEGKPERVMKDKADGTEPKAKKPAKAKKADVVAEDKPAKKAPAKKAAAKKDDADSEYLAKTQDYDADADNAVVTKIEKYLGASLSNRDAKYVSCSDETELETIVKGFMKKKLGIDDKDAAMEKVKAVCETMKPTRMKNRVTFYYLLAKNEGKLGEF
;
A
#
# COMPACT_ATOMS: atom_id res chain seq x y z
N MET A 1 -44.59 36.32 3.23
CA MET A 1 -43.82 36.17 4.48
C MET A 1 -43.45 37.55 4.99
N ARG A 2 -43.45 37.79 6.30
CA ARG A 2 -42.90 39.03 6.87
C ARG A 2 -41.43 38.81 7.22
N LEU A 3 -40.59 39.83 7.05
CA LEU A 3 -39.13 39.73 7.22
C LEU A 3 -38.70 39.37 8.66
N ASN A 4 -39.51 39.74 9.66
CA ASN A 4 -39.28 39.47 11.08
C ASN A 4 -39.62 38.04 11.52
N GLU A 5 -40.32 37.27 10.69
CA GLU A 5 -40.77 35.89 10.98
C GLU A 5 -39.87 34.84 10.29
N LEU A 6 -38.77 35.28 9.66
CA LEU A 6 -37.81 34.41 8.99
C LEU A 6 -36.85 33.74 10.00
N SER A 7 -37.04 32.45 10.22
CA SER A 7 -36.09 31.58 10.93
C SER A 7 -35.58 30.47 10.01
N ASP A 8 -34.33 30.06 10.22
CA ASP A 8 -33.77 28.86 9.57
C ASP A 8 -34.43 27.58 10.12
N ASN A 9 -34.28 26.46 9.40
CA ASN A 9 -34.84 25.17 9.78
C ASN A 9 -34.33 24.72 11.17
N PRO A 10 -35.18 24.07 11.99
CA PRO A 10 -34.81 23.65 13.34
C PRO A 10 -33.59 22.71 13.29
N GLY A 11 -32.51 23.11 13.98
CA GLY A 11 -31.25 22.37 14.03
C GLY A 11 -30.18 22.77 13.00
N ALA A 12 -30.50 23.65 12.03
CA ALA A 12 -29.52 24.18 11.08
C ALA A 12 -28.43 25.01 11.77
N THR A 13 -28.80 25.78 12.81
CA THR A 13 -27.85 26.46 13.70
C THR A 13 -27.76 25.77 15.06
N LYS A 14 -26.59 25.82 15.69
CA LYS A 14 -26.34 25.29 17.05
C LYS A 14 -25.83 26.40 17.96
N ALA A 15 -26.40 26.50 19.16
CA ALA A 15 -26.01 27.52 20.14
C ALA A 15 -24.51 27.45 20.47
N ARG A 16 -23.78 28.55 20.25
CA ARG A 16 -22.33 28.62 20.50
C ARG A 16 -22.05 28.50 22.00
N LYS A 17 -21.24 27.51 22.39
CA LYS A 17 -20.82 27.32 23.79
C LYS A 17 -19.86 28.44 24.23
N ARG A 18 -20.39 29.44 24.95
CA ARG A 18 -19.62 30.58 25.51
C ARG A 18 -18.85 30.10 26.75
N VAL A 19 -17.53 29.99 26.63
CA VAL A 19 -16.64 29.59 27.74
C VAL A 19 -16.37 30.74 28.71
N GLY A 20 -16.12 30.44 29.99
CA GLY A 20 -15.81 31.43 31.00
C GLY A 20 -16.97 32.39 31.31
N ARG A 21 -18.19 31.87 31.44
CA ARG A 21 -19.42 32.66 31.73
C ARG A 21 -20.23 32.04 32.87
N GLY A 22 -19.67 32.08 34.09
CA GLY A 22 -20.32 31.57 35.30
C GLY A 22 -20.37 30.03 35.41
N ILE A 23 -20.73 29.54 36.60
CA ILE A 23 -20.74 28.10 36.92
C ILE A 23 -21.82 27.35 36.13
N GLY A 24 -23.04 27.89 36.06
CA GLY A 24 -24.17 27.29 35.35
C GLY A 24 -23.95 27.04 33.84
N SER A 25 -22.94 27.66 33.22
CA SER A 25 -22.56 27.37 31.83
C SER A 25 -21.90 26.01 31.60
N GLY A 26 -21.51 25.31 32.67
CA GLY A 26 -20.74 24.06 32.63
C GLY A 26 -19.30 24.21 32.09
N LYS A 27 -18.90 25.39 31.61
CA LYS A 27 -17.52 25.73 31.20
C LYS A 27 -17.06 27.07 31.81
N GLY A 28 -17.46 27.33 33.06
CA GLY A 28 -17.05 28.50 33.84
C GLY A 28 -15.57 28.46 34.24
N LYS A 29 -15.28 27.90 35.42
CA LYS A 29 -13.99 27.99 36.15
C LYS A 29 -12.73 27.71 35.32
N THR A 30 -12.75 26.75 34.40
CA THR A 30 -11.58 26.31 33.63
C THR A 30 -11.71 26.49 32.12
N GLY A 31 -12.83 27.04 31.63
CA GLY A 31 -13.15 27.09 30.19
C GLY A 31 -13.21 25.72 29.48
N GLY A 32 -13.14 24.61 30.21
CA GLY A 32 -12.96 23.26 29.66
C GLY A 32 -11.52 22.90 29.28
N ARG A 33 -10.49 23.62 29.78
CA ARG A 33 -9.06 23.35 29.50
C ARG A 33 -8.30 22.57 30.59
N GLY A 34 -8.99 22.13 31.65
CA GLY A 34 -8.36 21.47 32.80
C GLY A 34 -7.74 22.46 33.80
N VAL A 35 -6.72 22.01 34.55
CA VAL A 35 -6.15 22.75 35.69
C VAL A 35 -4.84 23.45 35.29
N LYS A 36 -3.70 23.19 35.93
CA LYS A 36 -2.42 23.91 35.73
C LYS A 36 -1.52 23.19 34.69
N GLY A 37 -2.10 22.74 33.56
CA GLY A 37 -1.36 22.02 32.51
C GLY A 37 -0.82 22.93 31.40
N GLN A 38 0.09 22.39 30.58
CA GLN A 38 0.68 23.10 29.43
C GLN A 38 -0.40 23.57 28.42
N LYS A 39 -1.33 22.68 28.05
CA LYS A 39 -2.48 22.97 27.17
C LYS A 39 -3.50 23.96 27.77
N SER A 40 -3.37 24.29 29.05
CA SER A 40 -4.26 25.21 29.76
C SER A 40 -3.79 26.67 29.65
N ARG A 41 -2.55 26.90 29.21
CA ARG A 41 -1.98 28.24 28.93
C ARG A 41 -2.32 28.74 27.52
N SER A 42 -1.99 29.98 27.22
CA SER A 42 -2.05 30.57 25.87
C SER A 42 -0.88 30.09 25.00
N GLY A 43 -1.04 30.14 23.67
CA GLY A 43 0.02 29.87 22.69
C GLY A 43 0.39 28.40 22.43
N VAL A 44 0.03 27.46 23.29
CA VAL A 44 0.46 26.05 23.16
C VAL A 44 -0.49 25.24 22.25
N SER A 45 0.00 24.82 21.08
CA SER A 45 -0.64 23.82 20.21
C SER A 45 0.26 22.58 20.06
N ILE A 46 -0.12 21.47 20.70
CA ILE A 46 0.61 20.20 20.65
C ILE A 46 0.10 19.38 19.44
N ASN A 47 0.49 19.79 18.22
CA ASN A 47 0.16 19.09 16.98
C ASN A 47 1.27 18.08 16.63
N GLY A 48 0.99 16.78 16.80
CA GLY A 48 1.90 15.70 16.38
C GLY A 48 3.14 15.48 17.27
N PHE A 49 3.21 16.09 18.46
CA PHE A 49 4.27 15.82 19.44
C PHE A 49 3.86 14.66 20.37
N GLU A 50 4.67 13.61 20.38
CA GLU A 50 4.43 12.34 21.08
C GLU A 50 5.22 12.26 22.40
N GLY A 51 5.26 13.35 23.18
CA GLY A 51 5.84 13.34 24.53
C GLY A 51 7.37 13.19 24.60
N GLY A 52 8.08 13.47 23.50
CA GLY A 52 9.53 13.24 23.38
C GLY A 52 9.90 11.93 22.67
N GLN A 53 8.93 11.05 22.42
CA GLN A 53 9.11 9.92 21.51
C GLN A 53 9.29 10.44 20.07
N MET A 54 10.17 9.84 19.26
CA MET A 54 10.34 10.21 17.84
C MET A 54 8.98 10.13 17.11
N PRO A 55 8.45 11.17 16.46
CA PRO A 55 7.11 11.12 15.87
C PRO A 55 6.92 10.00 14.83
N ILE A 56 5.70 9.47 14.70
CA ILE A 56 5.37 8.35 13.78
C ILE A 56 5.78 8.62 12.33
N HIS A 57 5.67 9.87 11.87
CA HIS A 57 6.06 10.32 10.53
C HIS A 57 7.59 10.38 10.30
N MET A 58 8.38 10.24 11.36
CA MET A 58 9.85 10.06 11.31
C MET A 58 10.26 8.60 11.52
N ARG A 59 9.51 7.82 12.33
CA ARG A 59 9.78 6.37 12.52
C ARG A 59 9.55 5.55 11.26
N LEU A 60 8.49 5.87 10.51
CA LEU A 60 8.14 5.14 9.31
C LEU A 60 8.95 5.65 8.10
N PRO A 61 9.55 4.77 7.29
CA PRO A 61 10.25 5.18 6.08
C PRO A 61 9.27 5.79 5.08
N LYS A 62 9.69 6.83 4.36
CA LYS A 62 8.92 7.39 3.25
C LYS A 62 8.86 6.34 2.13
N ARG A 63 7.64 5.94 1.74
CA ARG A 63 7.41 4.89 0.73
C ARG A 63 6.93 5.47 -0.60
N GLY A 64 7.55 5.04 -1.68
CA GLY A 64 7.15 5.38 -3.05
C GLY A 64 7.34 6.86 -3.42
N PHE A 65 6.71 7.26 -4.53
CA PHE A 65 6.70 8.64 -5.02
C PHE A 65 5.35 8.97 -5.67
N ASN A 66 4.98 10.24 -5.65
CA ASN A 66 3.81 10.72 -6.37
C ASN A 66 4.19 11.02 -7.83
N LYS A 67 3.81 10.14 -8.77
CA LYS A 67 4.04 10.33 -10.22
C LYS A 67 3.51 11.71 -10.66
N PRO A 68 4.37 12.67 -11.09
CA PRO A 68 3.91 14.01 -11.51
C PRO A 68 2.99 13.96 -12.72
N ASN A 69 3.25 13.01 -13.63
CA ASN A 69 2.50 12.80 -14.87
C ASN A 69 1.52 11.62 -14.74
N ARG A 70 0.76 11.60 -13.63
CA ARG A 70 -0.39 10.70 -13.45
C ARG A 70 -1.61 11.32 -14.13
N LEU A 71 -2.12 10.62 -15.14
CA LEU A 71 -3.41 10.92 -15.76
C LEU A 71 -4.53 10.50 -14.80
N ARG A 72 -5.61 11.29 -14.74
CA ARG A 72 -6.83 11.03 -14.01
C ARG A 72 -7.95 10.83 -15.03
N PHE A 73 -8.49 9.63 -15.09
CA PHE A 73 -9.62 9.33 -15.97
C PHE A 73 -10.94 9.51 -15.21
N ALA A 74 -11.98 9.91 -15.92
CA ALA A 74 -13.36 9.81 -15.43
C ALA A 74 -13.81 8.34 -15.54
N GLU A 75 -13.88 7.65 -14.41
CA GLU A 75 -14.32 6.26 -14.34
C GLU A 75 -15.85 6.15 -14.49
N LEU A 76 -16.30 5.46 -15.53
CA LEU A 76 -17.71 5.21 -15.82
C LEU A 76 -18.00 3.71 -15.77
N SER A 77 -18.87 3.28 -14.87
CA SER A 77 -19.28 1.88 -14.78
C SER A 77 -20.45 1.56 -15.73
N ILE A 78 -20.49 0.33 -16.24
CA ILE A 78 -21.60 -0.16 -17.09
C ILE A 78 -22.96 0.01 -16.40
N VAL A 79 -23.06 -0.29 -15.10
CA VAL A 79 -24.29 -0.08 -14.30
C VAL A 79 -24.75 1.39 -14.28
N ASN A 80 -23.82 2.35 -14.36
CA ASN A 80 -24.16 3.78 -14.45
C ASN A 80 -24.56 4.20 -15.87
N LEU A 81 -24.02 3.56 -16.92
CA LEU A 81 -24.50 3.71 -18.29
C LEU A 81 -25.93 3.17 -18.44
N GLU A 82 -26.20 1.97 -17.93
CA GLU A 82 -27.54 1.37 -17.93
C GLU A 82 -28.55 2.24 -17.18
N ARG A 83 -28.19 2.76 -15.99
CA ARG A 83 -29.02 3.73 -15.27
C ARG A 83 -29.26 5.03 -16.07
N ALA A 84 -28.30 5.48 -16.87
CA ALA A 84 -28.45 6.66 -17.72
C ALA A 84 -29.37 6.41 -18.93
N ILE A 85 -29.31 5.19 -19.51
CA ILE A 85 -30.27 4.71 -20.52
C ILE A 85 -31.69 4.69 -19.93
N GLN A 86 -31.87 4.04 -18.79
CA GLN A 86 -33.18 3.94 -18.10
C GLN A 86 -33.75 5.31 -17.69
N ALA A 87 -32.88 6.26 -17.35
CA ALA A 87 -33.26 7.65 -17.08
C ALA A 87 -33.48 8.51 -18.35
N GLY A 88 -33.41 7.93 -19.55
CA GLY A 88 -33.61 8.63 -20.83
C GLY A 88 -32.54 9.67 -21.18
N LYS A 89 -31.39 9.64 -20.49
CA LYS A 89 -30.28 10.62 -20.68
C LYS A 89 -29.37 10.26 -21.86
N ILE A 90 -29.37 9.00 -22.27
CA ILE A 90 -28.65 8.46 -23.41
C ILE A 90 -29.71 7.84 -24.32
N LYS A 91 -29.64 8.08 -25.63
CA LYS A 91 -30.49 7.42 -26.62
C LYS A 91 -29.67 6.45 -27.47
N LYS A 92 -30.34 5.41 -27.97
CA LYS A 92 -29.78 4.45 -28.91
C LYS A 92 -29.32 5.16 -30.18
N GLY A 93 -28.04 5.00 -30.53
CA GLY A 93 -27.41 5.63 -31.70
C GLY A 93 -26.76 7.00 -31.44
N ASP A 94 -26.79 7.53 -30.21
CA ASP A 94 -25.98 8.69 -29.85
C ASP A 94 -24.49 8.31 -29.84
N LYS A 95 -23.63 9.12 -30.47
CA LYS A 95 -22.17 9.00 -30.32
C LYS A 95 -21.76 9.52 -28.94
N LEU A 96 -21.31 8.63 -28.08
CA LEU A 96 -20.98 8.93 -26.68
C LEU A 96 -19.50 9.31 -26.53
N ASP A 97 -19.19 10.53 -26.98
CA ASP A 97 -17.94 11.22 -26.66
C ASP A 97 -17.87 11.66 -25.18
N ALA A 98 -16.65 11.93 -24.71
CA ALA A 98 -16.39 12.45 -23.38
C ALA A 98 -17.17 13.75 -23.06
N GLU A 99 -17.40 14.62 -24.06
CA GLU A 99 -18.25 15.81 -23.90
C GLU A 99 -19.74 15.48 -23.88
N ALA A 100 -20.20 14.57 -24.75
CA ALA A 100 -21.60 14.16 -24.81
C ALA A 100 -22.05 13.56 -23.46
N LEU A 101 -21.20 12.73 -22.84
CA LEU A 101 -21.42 12.15 -21.51
C LEU A 101 -21.47 13.21 -20.38
N VAL A 102 -20.79 14.35 -20.56
CA VAL A 102 -20.88 15.49 -19.63
C VAL A 102 -22.16 16.31 -19.86
N ARG A 103 -22.52 16.60 -21.12
CA ARG A 103 -23.76 17.29 -21.47
C ARG A 103 -25.01 16.51 -21.04
N ALA A 104 -25.00 15.19 -21.19
CA ALA A 104 -26.04 14.28 -20.70
C ALA A 104 -26.09 14.17 -19.16
N GLY A 105 -25.13 14.75 -18.44
CA GLY A 105 -25.07 14.68 -16.98
C GLY A 105 -24.88 13.25 -16.44
N VAL A 106 -24.17 12.41 -17.21
CA VAL A 106 -23.76 11.04 -16.83
C VAL A 106 -22.41 11.08 -16.12
N ILE A 107 -21.51 11.95 -16.58
CA ILE A 107 -20.23 12.27 -15.96
C ILE A 107 -20.21 13.75 -15.58
N ARG A 108 -19.65 14.13 -14.42
CA ARG A 108 -19.53 15.55 -14.02
C ARG A 108 -18.43 16.31 -14.78
N ARG A 109 -17.30 15.64 -15.07
CA ARG A 109 -16.11 16.19 -15.76
C ARG A 109 -15.36 15.07 -16.47
N SER A 110 -14.89 15.31 -17.68
CA SER A 110 -14.11 14.36 -18.51
C SER A 110 -12.70 14.07 -17.98
N HIS A 111 -12.12 14.97 -17.19
CA HIS A 111 -10.72 14.90 -16.72
C HIS A 111 -9.72 14.71 -17.88
N ASP A 112 -8.73 13.82 -17.77
CA ASP A 112 -7.78 13.50 -18.83
C ASP A 112 -8.33 12.44 -19.82
N GLY A 113 -9.64 12.15 -19.77
CA GLY A 113 -10.33 11.17 -20.62
C GLY A 113 -11.31 10.27 -19.83
N VAL A 114 -12.28 9.69 -20.51
CA VAL A 114 -13.23 8.73 -19.91
C VAL A 114 -12.65 7.30 -19.95
N ARG A 115 -12.86 6.54 -18.87
CA ARG A 115 -12.53 5.12 -18.78
C ARG A 115 -13.75 4.28 -18.42
N ILE A 116 -14.09 3.31 -19.26
CA ILE A 116 -15.20 2.39 -18.98
C ILE A 116 -14.70 1.22 -18.13
N ILE A 117 -15.43 0.91 -17.05
CA ILE A 117 -15.11 -0.14 -16.08
C ILE A 117 -16.33 -0.98 -15.71
N GLY A 118 -16.08 -2.08 -14.99
CA GLY A 118 -17.09 -2.84 -14.25
C GLY A 118 -17.60 -4.08 -14.95
N ALA A 119 -18.59 -4.70 -14.30
CA ALA A 119 -19.37 -5.83 -14.75
C ALA A 119 -20.87 -5.51 -14.58
N GLY A 120 -21.73 -6.22 -15.29
CA GLY A 120 -23.17 -5.99 -15.34
C GLY A 120 -23.70 -6.29 -16.75
N GLU A 121 -24.93 -5.89 -17.00
CA GLU A 121 -25.59 -6.04 -18.30
C GLU A 121 -25.87 -4.65 -18.90
N LEU A 122 -25.98 -4.59 -20.22
CA LEU A 122 -26.30 -3.38 -20.97
C LEU A 122 -27.48 -3.69 -21.90
N SER A 123 -28.59 -2.99 -21.75
CA SER A 123 -29.85 -3.31 -22.45
C SER A 123 -29.90 -2.78 -23.89
N GLN A 124 -29.00 -1.88 -24.26
CA GLN A 124 -28.98 -1.23 -25.58
C GLN A 124 -27.57 -1.19 -26.17
N PRO A 125 -27.42 -1.32 -27.51
CA PRO A 125 -26.15 -1.06 -28.17
C PRO A 125 -25.81 0.43 -28.08
N LEU A 126 -24.56 0.73 -27.68
CA LEU A 126 -24.01 2.08 -27.55
C LEU A 126 -22.72 2.21 -28.36
N ASP A 127 -22.52 3.37 -28.97
CA ASP A 127 -21.28 3.73 -29.67
C ASP A 127 -20.45 4.68 -28.80
N LEU A 128 -19.42 4.12 -28.15
CA LEU A 128 -18.67 4.76 -27.07
C LEU A 128 -17.28 5.21 -27.55
N HIS A 129 -17.03 6.52 -27.50
CA HIS A 129 -15.75 7.15 -27.87
C HIS A 129 -15.00 7.55 -26.59
N VAL A 130 -14.08 6.70 -26.13
CA VAL A 130 -13.46 6.80 -24.79
C VAL A 130 -11.95 6.61 -24.81
N ALA A 131 -11.25 7.02 -23.75
CA ALA A 131 -9.79 6.92 -23.69
C ALA A 131 -9.27 5.53 -23.29
N SER A 132 -10.10 4.69 -22.66
CA SER A 132 -9.79 3.28 -22.36
C SER A 132 -11.00 2.50 -21.84
N ALA A 133 -10.99 1.18 -21.98
CA ALA A 133 -11.97 0.27 -21.39
C ALA A 133 -11.27 -0.94 -20.74
N THR A 134 -11.88 -1.55 -19.71
CA THR A 134 -11.39 -2.81 -19.14
C THR A 134 -11.84 -4.00 -20.00
N LYS A 135 -11.10 -5.12 -19.94
CA LYS A 135 -11.42 -6.36 -20.69
C LYS A 135 -12.85 -6.85 -20.45
N GLY A 136 -13.30 -6.86 -19.18
CA GLY A 136 -14.68 -7.23 -18.85
C GLY A 136 -15.72 -6.27 -19.41
N ALA A 137 -15.42 -4.96 -19.47
CA ALA A 137 -16.34 -3.98 -20.03
C ALA A 137 -16.45 -4.07 -21.57
N LEU A 138 -15.33 -4.35 -22.26
CA LEU A 138 -15.32 -4.60 -23.71
C LEU A 138 -16.27 -5.77 -24.06
N ALA A 139 -16.09 -6.93 -23.41
CA ALA A 139 -16.91 -8.11 -23.67
C ALA A 139 -18.42 -7.89 -23.45
N ILE A 140 -18.81 -7.08 -22.46
CA ILE A 140 -20.22 -6.77 -22.19
C ILE A 140 -20.79 -5.82 -23.27
N VAL A 141 -20.04 -4.79 -23.67
CA VAL A 141 -20.51 -3.84 -24.70
C VAL A 141 -20.59 -4.52 -26.07
N GLU A 142 -19.61 -5.35 -26.42
CA GLU A 142 -19.62 -6.18 -27.64
C GLU A 142 -20.79 -7.20 -27.61
N GLY A 143 -21.04 -7.84 -26.47
CA GLY A 143 -22.20 -8.73 -26.27
C GLY A 143 -23.54 -8.02 -26.43
N ALA A 144 -23.64 -6.75 -26.02
CA ALA A 144 -24.80 -5.89 -26.25
C ALA A 144 -24.87 -5.29 -27.68
N LYS A 145 -23.96 -5.69 -28.58
CA LYS A 145 -23.81 -5.18 -29.96
C LYS A 145 -23.49 -3.68 -30.05
N GLY A 146 -22.88 -3.11 -29.02
CA GLY A 146 -22.30 -1.77 -29.05
C GLY A 146 -20.87 -1.76 -29.60
N SER A 147 -20.33 -0.57 -29.84
CA SER A 147 -18.94 -0.36 -30.27
C SER A 147 -18.16 0.48 -29.26
N ILE A 148 -16.87 0.19 -29.10
CA ILE A 148 -15.94 1.04 -28.34
C ILE A 148 -14.81 1.45 -29.27
N THR A 149 -14.66 2.75 -29.49
CA THR A 149 -13.52 3.33 -30.19
C THR A 149 -12.61 4.02 -29.15
N MET A 150 -11.31 3.68 -29.20
CA MET A 150 -10.33 4.25 -28.29
C MET A 150 -9.72 5.51 -28.88
N VAL A 151 -9.97 6.65 -28.25
CA VAL A 151 -9.44 7.95 -28.70
C VAL A 151 -8.08 8.18 -28.04
N GLU A 152 -6.99 8.04 -28.81
CA GLU A 152 -5.62 8.29 -28.37
C GLU A 152 -5.27 9.78 -28.27
N GLY A 153 -6.11 10.55 -27.57
CA GLY A 153 -5.81 11.93 -27.22
C GLY A 153 -4.73 11.97 -26.14
N LYS A 154 -3.52 12.45 -26.47
CA LYS A 154 -2.61 12.99 -25.44
C LYS A 154 -3.37 14.11 -24.72
N PRO A 155 -3.62 14.00 -23.40
CA PRO A 155 -4.32 15.07 -22.71
C PRO A 155 -3.40 16.28 -22.64
N GLU A 156 -3.70 17.30 -23.44
CA GLU A 156 -3.14 18.61 -23.24
C GLU A 156 -3.49 19.04 -21.82
N ARG A 157 -2.46 19.16 -20.99
CA ARG A 157 -2.60 19.77 -19.68
C ARG A 157 -2.86 21.24 -19.94
N VAL A 158 -4.13 21.60 -20.01
CA VAL A 158 -4.57 22.97 -19.76
C VAL A 158 -4.03 23.33 -18.38
N MET A 159 -2.87 23.98 -18.37
CA MET A 159 -2.34 24.60 -17.18
C MET A 159 -3.45 25.56 -16.77
N LYS A 160 -4.05 25.31 -15.61
CA LYS A 160 -4.95 26.30 -15.05
C LYS A 160 -4.12 27.55 -14.89
N ASP A 161 -4.41 28.54 -15.73
CA ASP A 161 -3.86 29.86 -15.56
C ASP A 161 -4.07 30.27 -14.11
N LYS A 162 -3.01 30.80 -13.51
CA LYS A 162 -3.09 31.36 -12.17
C LYS A 162 -3.92 32.64 -12.25
N ALA A 163 -5.23 32.47 -12.25
CA ALA A 163 -6.19 33.53 -11.95
C ALA A 163 -6.08 33.87 -10.45
N ASP A 164 -4.94 34.45 -10.09
CA ASP A 164 -4.65 35.22 -8.88
C ASP A 164 -3.35 35.98 -9.17
N GLY A 165 -3.49 37.23 -9.60
CA GLY A 165 -2.39 38.07 -10.05
C GLY A 165 -1.45 38.43 -8.90
N THR A 166 -0.27 37.80 -8.87
CA THR A 166 0.92 38.34 -8.18
C THR A 166 2.17 37.92 -8.95
N GLU A 167 2.89 38.91 -9.47
CA GLU A 167 4.16 38.70 -10.16
C GLU A 167 5.21 38.09 -9.23
N PRO A 168 6.00 37.09 -9.69
CA PRO A 168 7.07 36.52 -8.88
C PRO A 168 8.26 37.49 -8.80
N LYS A 169 8.29 38.34 -7.75
CA LYS A 169 9.44 39.21 -7.46
C LYS A 169 10.75 38.41 -7.40
N ALA A 170 11.78 38.95 -8.05
CA ALA A 170 13.03 38.27 -8.32
C ALA A 170 13.77 37.76 -7.08
N LYS A 171 14.45 36.62 -7.21
CA LYS A 171 15.38 36.08 -6.22
C LYS A 171 16.55 37.05 -6.00
N LYS A 172 16.80 37.46 -4.75
CA LYS A 172 18.12 37.99 -4.34
C LYS A 172 19.00 36.84 -3.80
N PRO A 173 20.32 36.85 -4.02
CA PRO A 173 21.18 35.70 -3.80
C PRO A 173 21.58 35.52 -2.32
N ALA A 174 22.00 34.29 -2.00
CA ALA A 174 22.56 33.94 -0.69
C ALA A 174 23.87 34.69 -0.41
N LYS A 175 24.12 35.01 0.86
CA LYS A 175 25.43 35.50 1.35
C LYS A 175 26.09 34.47 2.26
N ALA A 176 27.41 34.49 2.29
CA ALA A 176 28.25 33.35 2.65
C ALA A 176 28.53 33.17 4.15
N LYS A 177 29.19 32.04 4.44
CA LYS A 177 29.70 31.56 5.73
C LYS A 177 30.59 32.59 6.45
N LYS A 178 30.65 32.48 7.78
CA LYS A 178 31.83 32.82 8.60
C LYS A 178 32.03 31.76 9.69
N ALA A 179 33.30 31.61 10.08
CA ALA A 179 33.86 30.64 11.02
C ALA A 179 35.23 31.20 11.45
N ASP A 180 35.91 30.77 12.52
CA ASP A 180 35.59 29.77 13.57
C ASP A 180 36.17 30.28 14.91
N VAL A 181 35.67 29.79 16.06
CA VAL A 181 36.39 29.92 17.35
C VAL A 181 36.40 28.60 18.12
N VAL A 182 37.54 27.92 18.01
CA VAL A 182 38.36 27.22 19.03
C VAL A 182 37.69 26.24 20.04
N ALA A 183 38.40 25.13 20.25
CA ALA A 183 38.04 24.01 21.12
C ALA A 183 38.62 24.11 22.55
N GLU A 184 38.04 23.36 23.48
CA GLU A 184 38.71 22.79 24.64
C GLU A 184 38.41 21.28 24.74
N ASP A 185 39.30 20.51 25.37
CA ASP A 185 39.45 19.06 25.16
C ASP A 185 39.08 18.20 26.38
N LYS A 186 38.26 17.15 26.14
CA LYS A 186 38.20 15.86 26.89
C LYS A 186 37.71 15.88 28.36
N PRO A 187 37.27 14.74 28.96
CA PRO A 187 37.76 13.37 28.75
C PRO A 187 36.75 12.30 28.30
N ALA A 188 37.34 11.20 27.80
CA ALA A 188 36.64 10.05 27.23
C ALA A 188 35.87 9.22 28.26
N LYS A 189 34.70 8.68 27.85
CA LYS A 189 34.04 7.57 28.56
C LYS A 189 34.15 6.26 27.76
N LYS A 190 34.70 5.27 28.46
CA LYS A 190 34.94 3.87 28.07
C LYS A 190 33.92 3.28 27.09
N ALA A 191 34.41 2.58 26.08
CA ALA A 191 33.64 1.59 25.34
C ALA A 191 33.12 0.49 26.30
N PRO A 192 31.86 0.05 26.20
CA PRO A 192 31.39 -1.12 26.91
C PRO A 192 32.04 -2.39 26.33
N ALA A 193 32.44 -3.31 27.21
CA ALA A 193 33.24 -4.47 26.85
C ALA A 193 32.52 -5.45 25.91
N LYS A 194 33.31 -6.22 25.14
CA LYS A 194 32.86 -7.46 24.52
C LYS A 194 32.29 -8.37 25.63
N LYS A 195 30.97 -8.54 25.69
CA LYS A 195 30.39 -9.69 26.38
C LYS A 195 30.67 -10.93 25.53
N ALA A 196 31.21 -11.96 26.15
CA ALA A 196 31.45 -13.24 25.50
C ALA A 196 30.16 -13.79 24.89
N ALA A 197 30.26 -14.41 23.72
CA ALA A 197 29.14 -15.10 23.11
C ALA A 197 28.82 -16.34 23.94
N ALA A 198 27.76 -16.30 24.73
CA ALA A 198 27.15 -17.49 25.27
C ALA A 198 26.60 -18.32 24.09
N LYS A 199 26.90 -19.63 24.09
CA LYS A 199 26.32 -20.57 23.12
C LYS A 199 24.79 -20.49 23.21
N LYS A 200 24.15 -20.31 22.06
CA LYS A 200 22.69 -20.43 21.87
C LYS A 200 22.43 -21.71 21.08
N ASP A 201 22.72 -22.85 21.68
CA ASP A 201 22.54 -24.14 21.03
C ASP A 201 21.29 -24.89 21.55
N ASP A 202 20.66 -24.41 22.64
CA ASP A 202 19.54 -25.04 23.36
C ASP A 202 18.22 -24.24 23.31
N ALA A 203 17.97 -23.47 22.23
CA ALA A 203 16.71 -22.76 22.02
C ALA A 203 15.99 -23.35 20.80
N ASP A 204 14.73 -23.76 20.96
CA ASP A 204 13.94 -24.35 19.88
C ASP A 204 13.74 -23.35 18.72
N SER A 205 14.01 -23.82 17.50
CA SER A 205 13.79 -23.04 16.29
C SER A 205 12.31 -22.66 16.13
N GLU A 206 12.00 -21.41 15.75
CA GLU A 206 10.63 -20.94 15.44
C GLU A 206 9.93 -21.74 14.31
N TYR A 207 10.69 -22.59 13.64
CA TYR A 207 10.30 -23.43 12.52
C TYR A 207 10.03 -24.88 12.92
N LEU A 208 10.48 -25.33 14.11
CA LEU A 208 10.41 -26.74 14.55
C LEU A 208 8.97 -27.30 14.54
N ALA A 209 8.02 -26.60 15.17
CA ALA A 209 6.62 -27.02 15.19
C ALA A 209 6.03 -27.14 13.76
N LYS A 210 6.46 -26.26 12.85
CA LYS A 210 6.00 -26.26 11.44
C LYS A 210 6.67 -27.32 10.58
N THR A 211 7.83 -27.84 10.99
CA THR A 211 8.39 -29.08 10.43
C THR A 211 7.70 -30.30 11.00
N GLN A 212 7.34 -30.29 12.29
CA GLN A 212 6.63 -31.39 12.95
C GLN A 212 5.21 -31.63 12.41
N ASP A 213 4.54 -30.60 11.89
CA ASP A 213 3.29 -30.73 11.12
C ASP A 213 3.40 -31.66 9.89
N TYR A 214 4.61 -31.88 9.36
CA TYR A 214 4.90 -32.76 8.22
C TYR A 214 5.74 -33.98 8.58
N ASP A 215 6.47 -33.91 9.69
CA ASP A 215 7.40 -34.93 10.15
C ASP A 215 7.56 -34.90 11.67
N ALA A 216 6.79 -35.72 12.38
CA ALA A 216 6.76 -35.73 13.84
C ALA A 216 8.14 -35.98 14.48
N ASP A 217 9.02 -36.72 13.79
CA ASP A 217 10.37 -37.08 14.23
C ASP A 217 11.43 -36.00 13.91
N ALA A 218 11.02 -34.79 13.49
CA ALA A 218 11.93 -33.72 13.10
C ALA A 218 12.79 -33.21 14.28
N ASP A 219 14.10 -33.43 14.20
CA ASP A 219 15.10 -32.98 15.17
C ASP A 219 15.36 -31.46 15.07
N ASN A 220 15.24 -30.78 16.21
CA ASN A 220 15.55 -29.35 16.38
C ASN A 220 16.99 -29.00 15.96
N ALA A 221 17.96 -29.89 16.19
CA ALA A 221 19.34 -29.64 15.79
C ALA A 221 19.46 -29.54 14.26
N VAL A 222 18.79 -30.42 13.51
CA VAL A 222 18.78 -30.39 12.04
C VAL A 222 18.04 -29.15 11.52
N VAL A 223 16.85 -28.86 12.06
CA VAL A 223 16.06 -27.68 11.67
C VAL A 223 16.84 -26.37 11.92
N THR A 224 17.50 -26.26 13.08
CA THR A 224 18.32 -25.09 13.45
C THR A 224 19.54 -24.92 12.53
N LYS A 225 20.15 -26.01 12.05
CA LYS A 225 21.26 -25.93 11.09
C LYS A 225 20.79 -25.54 9.67
N ILE A 226 19.62 -26.00 9.24
CA ILE A 226 18.98 -25.52 7.99
C ILE A 226 18.61 -24.04 8.10
N GLU A 227 18.10 -23.59 9.26
CA GLU A 227 17.85 -22.17 9.53
C GLU A 227 19.14 -21.34 9.47
N LYS A 228 20.23 -21.82 10.09
CA LYS A 228 21.57 -21.20 10.02
C LYS A 228 22.11 -21.15 8.58
N TYR A 229 21.89 -22.19 7.76
CA TYR A 229 22.28 -22.21 6.33
C TYR A 229 21.49 -21.18 5.50
N LEU A 230 20.19 -21.04 5.74
CA LEU A 230 19.36 -20.05 5.06
C LEU A 230 19.66 -18.61 5.51
N GLY A 231 20.01 -18.42 6.79
CA GLY A 231 20.64 -17.23 7.33
C GLY A 231 19.99 -15.91 6.91
N ALA A 232 20.76 -15.05 6.23
CA ALA A 232 20.31 -13.72 5.81
C ALA A 232 19.06 -13.73 4.90
N SER A 233 18.78 -14.83 4.18
CA SER A 233 17.58 -14.91 3.33
C SER A 233 16.27 -14.84 4.15
N LEU A 234 16.27 -15.38 5.37
CA LEU A 234 15.11 -15.38 6.27
C LEU A 234 14.79 -13.98 6.85
N SER A 235 15.73 -13.02 6.73
CA SER A 235 15.50 -11.63 7.13
C SER A 235 14.62 -10.85 6.13
N ASN A 236 14.53 -11.31 4.88
CA ASN A 236 13.62 -10.74 3.89
C ASN A 236 12.30 -11.51 3.92
N ARG A 237 11.20 -10.79 4.19
CA ARG A 237 9.84 -11.34 4.30
C ARG A 237 9.44 -12.17 3.07
N ASP A 238 9.82 -11.73 1.87
CA ASP A 238 9.37 -12.34 0.63
C ASP A 238 10.22 -13.58 0.28
N ALA A 239 11.44 -13.70 0.83
CA ALA A 239 12.30 -14.88 0.68
C ALA A 239 12.10 -15.95 1.79
N LYS A 240 11.36 -15.65 2.86
CA LYS A 240 11.01 -16.60 3.94
C LYS A 240 10.06 -17.72 3.51
N TYR A 241 9.41 -17.58 2.35
CA TYR A 241 8.45 -18.53 1.80
C TYR A 241 8.88 -19.01 0.40
N VAL A 242 8.23 -20.06 -0.11
CA VAL A 242 8.45 -20.62 -1.45
C VAL A 242 7.16 -20.58 -2.27
N SER A 243 7.22 -19.95 -3.44
CA SER A 243 6.15 -19.90 -4.44
C SER A 243 6.23 -21.09 -5.40
N CYS A 244 5.41 -22.12 -5.14
CA CYS A 244 5.29 -23.28 -6.04
C CYS A 244 4.60 -23.00 -7.39
N SER A 245 4.14 -21.77 -7.61
CA SER A 245 3.56 -21.31 -8.88
C SER A 245 4.51 -20.43 -9.70
N ASP A 246 5.72 -20.14 -9.20
CA ASP A 246 6.73 -19.36 -9.90
C ASP A 246 7.89 -20.26 -10.33
N GLU A 247 7.95 -20.58 -11.62
CA GLU A 247 8.99 -21.43 -12.19
C GLU A 247 10.41 -20.88 -11.96
N THR A 248 10.56 -19.56 -11.90
CA THR A 248 11.87 -18.92 -11.69
C THR A 248 12.38 -19.09 -10.27
N GLU A 249 11.48 -19.16 -9.28
CA GLU A 249 11.85 -19.51 -7.91
C GLU A 249 12.23 -21.00 -7.81
N LEU A 250 11.48 -21.89 -8.45
CA LEU A 250 11.80 -23.33 -8.46
C LEU A 250 13.18 -23.59 -9.11
N GLU A 251 13.48 -22.95 -10.25
CA GLU A 251 14.82 -23.01 -10.85
C GLU A 251 15.92 -22.48 -9.92
N THR A 252 15.62 -21.45 -9.13
CA THR A 252 16.58 -20.87 -8.18
C THR A 252 16.85 -21.84 -7.02
N ILE A 253 15.84 -22.57 -6.55
CA ILE A 253 16.00 -23.64 -5.54
C ILE A 253 16.81 -24.80 -6.12
N VAL A 254 16.57 -25.20 -7.36
CA VAL A 254 17.37 -26.25 -8.04
C VAL A 254 18.83 -25.83 -8.20
N LYS A 255 19.10 -24.66 -8.79
CA LYS A 255 20.45 -24.13 -9.03
C LYS A 255 21.22 -23.79 -7.73
N GLY A 256 20.50 -23.47 -6.67
CA GLY A 256 21.05 -23.09 -5.37
C GLY A 256 21.18 -24.27 -4.41
N PHE A 257 20.07 -24.83 -3.97
CA PHE A 257 20.02 -25.83 -2.89
C PHE A 257 20.27 -27.24 -3.41
N MET A 258 19.50 -27.70 -4.41
CA MET A 258 19.61 -29.08 -4.92
C MET A 258 21.01 -29.33 -5.49
N LYS A 259 21.52 -28.42 -6.33
CA LYS A 259 22.85 -28.56 -6.93
C LYS A 259 24.00 -28.29 -5.96
N LYS A 260 24.02 -27.15 -5.24
CA LYS A 260 25.22 -26.76 -4.45
C LYS A 260 25.26 -27.31 -3.02
N LYS A 261 24.11 -27.69 -2.45
CA LYS A 261 24.06 -28.21 -1.07
C LYS A 261 23.78 -29.71 -1.04
N LEU A 262 22.84 -30.21 -1.85
CA LEU A 262 22.51 -31.64 -1.91
C LEU A 262 23.27 -32.41 -3.01
N GLY A 263 24.02 -31.74 -3.88
CA GLY A 263 24.88 -32.39 -4.89
C GLY A 263 24.13 -33.06 -6.04
N ILE A 264 22.90 -32.62 -6.36
CA ILE A 264 22.11 -33.17 -7.47
C ILE A 264 22.36 -32.31 -8.71
N ASP A 265 23.18 -32.84 -9.62
CA ASP A 265 23.59 -32.13 -10.84
C ASP A 265 22.56 -32.16 -11.98
N ASP A 266 21.70 -33.18 -12.00
CA ASP A 266 20.59 -33.28 -12.96
C ASP A 266 19.47 -32.28 -12.60
N LYS A 267 19.21 -31.35 -13.52
CA LYS A 267 18.23 -30.28 -13.35
C LYS A 267 16.80 -30.83 -13.32
N ASP A 268 16.49 -31.82 -14.14
CA ASP A 268 15.10 -32.23 -14.39
C ASP A 268 14.65 -33.17 -13.27
N ALA A 269 15.49 -34.14 -12.89
CA ALA A 269 15.28 -34.94 -11.68
C ALA A 269 15.18 -34.07 -10.40
N ALA A 270 16.02 -33.03 -10.27
CA ALA A 270 15.90 -32.08 -9.16
C ALA A 270 14.59 -31.27 -9.20
N MET A 271 14.08 -30.93 -10.38
CA MET A 271 12.83 -30.19 -10.52
C MET A 271 11.61 -31.05 -10.18
N GLU A 272 11.59 -32.34 -10.53
CA GLU A 272 10.53 -33.27 -10.12
C GLU A 272 10.46 -33.41 -8.60
N LYS A 273 11.61 -33.57 -7.93
CA LYS A 273 11.71 -33.64 -6.47
C LYS A 273 11.21 -32.36 -5.78
N VAL A 274 11.52 -31.20 -6.35
CA VAL A 274 10.98 -29.90 -5.90
C VAL A 274 9.47 -29.78 -6.11
N LYS A 275 8.93 -30.29 -7.23
CA LYS A 275 7.48 -30.35 -7.48
C LYS A 275 6.77 -31.29 -6.51
N ALA A 276 7.35 -32.44 -6.16
CA ALA A 276 6.78 -33.36 -5.17
C ALA A 276 6.62 -32.70 -3.78
N VAL A 277 7.61 -31.94 -3.30
CA VAL A 277 7.49 -31.18 -2.03
C VAL A 277 6.48 -30.02 -2.15
N CYS A 278 6.32 -29.44 -3.34
CA CYS A 278 5.25 -28.49 -3.61
C CYS A 278 3.84 -29.09 -3.51
N GLU A 279 3.68 -30.37 -3.84
CA GLU A 279 2.42 -31.12 -3.68
C GLU A 279 2.15 -31.52 -2.22
N THR A 280 3.16 -32.01 -1.47
CA THR A 280 2.97 -32.31 -0.04
C THR A 280 2.62 -31.07 0.77
N MET A 281 3.19 -29.91 0.44
CA MET A 281 2.85 -28.62 1.07
C MET A 281 1.64 -27.90 0.43
N LYS A 282 0.88 -28.54 -0.47
CA LYS A 282 -0.31 -27.96 -1.13
C LYS A 282 -1.39 -27.40 -0.18
N PRO A 283 -1.77 -28.04 0.95
CA PRO A 283 -2.79 -27.48 1.86
C PRO A 283 -2.33 -26.21 2.59
N THR A 284 -1.01 -25.97 2.70
CA THR A 284 -0.47 -24.83 3.43
C THR A 284 -0.31 -23.60 2.56
N ARG A 285 -1.05 -22.54 2.91
CA ARG A 285 -1.08 -21.26 2.18
C ARG A 285 0.27 -20.54 2.13
N MET A 286 1.14 -20.72 3.13
CA MET A 286 2.46 -20.09 3.21
C MET A 286 3.53 -21.17 3.43
N LYS A 287 4.08 -21.70 2.34
CA LYS A 287 5.12 -22.75 2.37
C LYS A 287 6.41 -22.16 2.89
N ASN A 288 6.77 -22.49 4.13
CA ASN A 288 7.93 -21.92 4.81
C ASN A 288 9.24 -22.51 4.26
N ARG A 289 10.22 -21.66 3.92
CA ARG A 289 11.45 -22.11 3.24
C ARG A 289 12.29 -23.08 4.07
N VAL A 290 12.33 -22.92 5.40
CA VAL A 290 13.03 -23.84 6.30
C VAL A 290 12.41 -25.24 6.22
N THR A 291 11.08 -25.33 6.36
CA THR A 291 10.31 -26.58 6.24
C THR A 291 10.45 -27.20 4.85
N PHE A 292 10.38 -26.39 3.78
CA PHE A 292 10.53 -26.84 2.40
C PHE A 292 11.92 -27.47 2.16
N TYR A 293 12.97 -26.86 2.69
CA TYR A 293 14.35 -27.35 2.54
C TYR A 293 14.62 -28.58 3.42
N TYR A 294 13.98 -28.67 4.59
CA TYR A 294 13.97 -29.87 5.43
C TYR A 294 13.35 -31.07 4.69
N LEU A 295 12.15 -30.90 4.11
CA LEU A 295 11.48 -31.97 3.36
C LEU A 295 12.28 -32.41 2.12
N LEU A 296 12.92 -31.49 1.40
CA LEU A 296 13.86 -31.83 0.32
C LEU A 296 15.05 -32.65 0.83
N ALA A 297 15.71 -32.21 1.92
CA ALA A 297 16.83 -32.94 2.49
C ALA A 297 16.43 -34.33 3.06
N LYS A 298 15.20 -34.46 3.59
CA LYS A 298 14.63 -35.74 4.04
C LYS A 298 14.40 -36.71 2.89
N ASN A 299 13.77 -36.26 1.81
CA ASN A 299 13.48 -37.08 0.64
C ASN A 299 14.77 -37.64 -0.03
N GLU A 300 15.88 -36.93 0.09
CA GLU A 300 17.19 -37.37 -0.40
C GLU A 300 18.02 -38.17 0.63
N GLY A 301 17.52 -38.39 1.84
CA GLY A 301 18.29 -39.03 2.93
C GLY A 301 19.48 -38.20 3.45
N LYS A 302 19.55 -36.91 3.09
CA LYS A 302 20.70 -36.01 3.30
C LYS A 302 20.56 -35.09 4.51
N LEU A 303 19.68 -35.41 5.47
CA LEU A 303 19.55 -34.65 6.72
C LEU A 303 20.86 -34.57 7.52
N GLY A 304 21.72 -35.60 7.41
CA GLY A 304 23.07 -35.62 8.02
C GLY A 304 24.10 -34.70 7.37
N GLU A 305 23.82 -34.09 6.20
CA GLU A 305 24.71 -33.09 5.58
C GLU A 305 24.60 -31.70 6.25
N PHE A 306 23.69 -31.51 7.22
CA PHE A 306 23.46 -30.24 7.89
C PHE A 306 24.14 -30.16 9.26
#